data_AF-A0A0L8VNE0-F1
#
_entry.id   AF-A0A0L8VNE0-F1
#
_cell.length_a   1.000
_cell.length_b   1.000
_cell.length_c   1.000
_cell.angle_alpha   90.00
_cell.angle_beta   90.00
_cell.angle_gamma   90.00
#
_symmetry.space_group_name_H-M   'P 1'
#
loop_
_entity.id
_entity.type
_entity.pdbx_description
1 polymer ?
#
loop_
_entity_poly.entity_id
_entity_poly.type
_entity_poly.pdbx_seq_one_letter_code
_entity_poly.pdbx_strand_id
1 'polypeptide(L)'
;MLKSAVYSILAASLVNAGTIPLGKLSDIDKIGTQTEIFPFLGGSGPYYSFPGDYGISRDLPESCEMKQVQMVGRHGERYPTVSKAKSIMTTWYKLSNYTGQFSGALSFLNDDYEFFIRDTKNLEMETTLANSVNVLNPYTGEMNAKRHARDFLAQYGYMVENQTSFAVFTSNSNRCHDTAQYFIDGLGDKFNISLQTISEAESAGANTLSAHHSCPAWDDDVNDDILKKYDTKYLSGIAKRLNKENKGLNLTSSDAHTFFAWCAYEINARGYSDICNIFTKDELVRFSYGQDLETYYQTGPGYDVVRSVGANLFNASVKLLKESEVQDQKVWLSFTHDTDILNYLTTIGIIDDKIT
;
A
#
# COMPACT_ATOMS: atom_id res chain seq x y z
N MET A 1 11.48 -37.60 -61.93
CA MET A 1 10.31 -37.52 -61.01
C MET A 1 10.88 -37.18 -59.62
N LEU A 2 11.11 -35.91 -59.30
CA LEU A 2 10.21 -35.00 -58.58
C LEU A 2 9.58 -35.61 -57.31
N LYS A 3 10.01 -35.10 -56.14
CA LYS A 3 9.23 -34.73 -54.93
C LYS A 3 10.23 -34.32 -53.82
N SER A 4 10.41 -33.02 -53.55
CA SER A 4 9.75 -32.22 -52.48
C SER A 4 10.16 -32.69 -51.08
N ALA A 5 11.09 -32.02 -50.39
CA ALA A 5 10.95 -30.77 -49.63
C ALA A 5 10.05 -30.90 -48.38
N VAL A 6 10.67 -30.92 -47.19
CA VAL A 6 10.17 -30.28 -45.97
C VAL A 6 11.39 -29.84 -45.14
N TYR A 7 11.70 -28.54 -45.18
CA TYR A 7 12.53 -27.89 -44.17
C TYR A 7 11.60 -27.49 -43.02
N SER A 8 11.72 -28.16 -41.87
CA SER A 8 11.06 -27.72 -40.65
C SER A 8 11.86 -26.56 -40.06
N ILE A 9 11.40 -25.33 -40.29
CA ILE A 9 11.82 -24.15 -39.56
C ILE A 9 11.17 -24.26 -38.18
N LEU A 10 11.94 -24.63 -37.16
CA LEU A 10 11.52 -24.44 -35.77
C LEU A 10 11.53 -22.93 -35.50
N ALA A 11 10.37 -22.31 -35.55
CA ALA A 11 10.16 -21.01 -34.95
C ALA A 11 10.31 -21.18 -33.43
N ALA A 12 11.45 -20.78 -32.88
CA ALA A 12 11.60 -20.62 -31.45
C ALA A 12 10.66 -19.48 -31.02
N SER A 13 9.54 -19.84 -30.40
CA SER A 13 8.75 -18.92 -29.60
C SER A 13 9.67 -18.40 -28.49
N LEU A 14 10.00 -17.11 -28.56
CA LEU A 14 10.56 -16.37 -27.43
C LEU A 14 9.46 -16.30 -26.37
N VAL A 15 9.40 -17.34 -25.53
CA VAL A 15 8.75 -17.24 -24.24
C VAL A 15 9.55 -16.19 -23.49
N ASN A 16 8.90 -15.08 -23.16
CA ASN A 16 9.45 -14.08 -22.26
C ASN A 16 9.47 -14.73 -20.87
N ALA A 17 10.43 -15.63 -20.64
CA ALA A 17 10.69 -16.19 -19.33
C ALA A 17 11.19 -15.03 -18.48
N GLY A 18 10.28 -14.47 -17.67
CA GLY A 18 10.66 -13.51 -16.64
C GLY A 18 11.80 -14.14 -15.84
N THR A 19 12.98 -13.56 -15.92
CA THR A 19 14.13 -14.01 -15.14
C THR A 19 13.76 -13.80 -13.68
N ILE A 20 13.60 -14.90 -12.94
CA ILE A 20 13.39 -14.82 -11.49
C ILE A 20 14.64 -14.16 -10.91
N PRO A 21 14.53 -12.98 -10.28
CA PRO A 21 15.67 -12.32 -9.68
C PRO A 21 16.18 -13.18 -8.52
N LEU A 22 17.35 -13.80 -8.69
CA LEU A 22 18.06 -14.45 -7.59
C LEU A 22 18.58 -13.34 -6.67
N GLY A 23 17.93 -13.15 -5.52
CA GLY A 23 18.49 -12.33 -4.45
C GLY A 23 19.84 -12.88 -4.01
N LYS A 24 20.74 -12.02 -3.54
CA LYS A 24 21.99 -12.48 -2.92
C LYS A 24 21.62 -13.28 -1.67
N LEU A 25 22.05 -14.54 -1.59
CA LEU A 25 21.87 -15.40 -0.41
C LEU A 25 22.42 -14.77 0.88
N SER A 26 23.37 -13.82 0.76
CA SER A 26 23.96 -13.08 1.87
C SER A 26 22.97 -12.27 2.70
N ASP A 27 21.83 -11.86 2.11
CA ASP A 27 20.92 -10.92 2.77
C ASP A 27 19.69 -11.62 3.36
N ILE A 28 19.65 -12.96 3.30
CA ILE A 28 18.48 -13.75 3.70
C ILE A 28 18.08 -13.50 5.15
N ASP A 29 19.06 -13.25 6.03
CA ASP A 29 18.85 -12.98 7.45
C ASP A 29 18.21 -11.60 7.73
N LYS A 30 18.20 -10.68 6.76
CA LYS A 30 17.55 -9.37 6.89
C LYS A 30 16.08 -9.41 6.49
N ILE A 31 15.73 -10.28 5.54
CA ILE A 31 14.40 -10.32 4.92
C ILE A 31 13.35 -10.58 5.99
N GLY A 32 12.32 -9.73 6.04
CA GLY A 32 11.21 -9.93 6.95
C GLY A 32 11.47 -9.52 8.40
N THR A 33 12.64 -8.97 8.75
CA THR A 33 12.99 -8.75 10.16
C THR A 33 12.59 -7.39 10.73
N GLN A 34 12.35 -6.38 9.87
CA GLN A 34 12.16 -4.97 10.26
C GLN A 34 10.70 -4.59 10.56
N THR A 35 9.88 -5.49 11.09
CA THR A 35 8.43 -5.24 11.29
C THR A 35 8.13 -4.10 12.28
N GLU A 36 9.06 -3.83 13.20
CA GLU A 36 8.94 -2.78 14.22
C GLU A 36 8.90 -1.36 13.65
N ILE A 37 9.36 -1.16 12.40
CA ILE A 37 9.34 0.16 11.78
C ILE A 37 8.00 0.48 11.10
N PHE A 38 7.19 -0.54 10.75
CA PHE A 38 5.99 -0.37 9.92
C PHE A 38 5.01 0.68 10.47
N PRO A 39 4.77 0.77 11.80
CA PRO A 39 3.90 1.80 12.35
C PRO A 39 4.36 3.24 12.08
N PHE A 40 5.64 3.46 11.79
CA PHE A 40 6.20 4.79 11.59
C PHE A 40 6.29 5.21 10.12
N LEU A 41 5.83 4.38 9.18
CA LEU A 41 6.00 4.61 7.74
C LEU A 41 4.81 5.31 7.07
N GLY A 42 3.88 5.88 7.84
CA GLY A 42 2.78 6.71 7.33
C GLY A 42 1.96 6.02 6.24
N GLY A 43 1.68 4.72 6.39
CA GLY A 43 0.93 3.92 5.43
C GLY A 43 1.63 3.64 4.08
N SER A 44 2.92 3.98 3.93
CA SER A 44 3.70 3.65 2.72
C SER A 44 4.40 2.29 2.80
N GLY A 45 4.61 1.75 4.00
CA GLY A 45 5.24 0.44 4.22
C GLY A 45 4.23 -0.71 4.23
N PRO A 46 4.68 -1.92 4.58
CA PRO A 46 3.81 -3.10 4.62
C PRO A 46 2.70 -3.04 5.67
N TYR A 47 1.67 -3.84 5.44
CA TYR A 47 0.61 -4.07 6.41
C TYR A 47 1.16 -4.64 7.72
N TYR A 48 0.60 -4.14 8.82
CA TYR A 48 0.76 -4.69 10.15
C TYR A 48 -0.58 -4.66 10.87
N SER A 49 -0.78 -5.58 11.82
CA SER A 49 -1.99 -5.56 12.64
C SER A 49 -1.97 -4.34 13.56
N PHE A 50 -3.15 -3.72 13.74
CA PHE A 50 -3.30 -2.62 14.69
C PHE A 50 -2.74 -3.04 16.06
N PRO A 51 -1.81 -2.26 16.65
CA PRO A 51 -1.06 -2.69 17.83
C PRO A 51 -1.87 -2.59 19.14
N GLY A 52 -3.04 -1.93 19.10
CA GLY A 52 -3.93 -1.84 20.26
C GLY A 52 -4.82 -3.08 20.40
N ASP A 53 -5.03 -3.51 21.64
CA ASP A 53 -6.01 -4.52 22.02
C ASP A 53 -6.92 -3.95 23.11
N TYR A 54 -8.22 -3.86 22.81
CA TYR A 54 -9.24 -3.38 23.74
C TYR A 54 -9.87 -4.53 24.55
N GLY A 55 -9.40 -5.77 24.39
CA GLY A 55 -9.93 -6.96 25.05
C GLY A 55 -11.28 -7.42 24.50
N ILE A 56 -11.72 -6.87 23.37
CA ILE A 56 -12.99 -7.23 22.72
C ILE A 56 -12.70 -8.39 21.76
N SER A 57 -13.33 -9.55 22.00
CA SER A 57 -13.17 -10.71 21.12
C SER A 57 -13.66 -10.41 19.71
N ARG A 58 -12.96 -10.96 18.72
CA ARG A 58 -13.38 -10.97 17.30
C ARG A 58 -14.40 -12.07 16.99
N ASP A 59 -14.61 -12.99 17.93
CA ASP A 59 -15.57 -14.08 17.78
C ASP A 59 -17.01 -13.57 17.87
N LEU A 60 -17.90 -14.25 17.16
CA LEU A 60 -19.32 -13.99 17.26
C LEU A 60 -19.83 -14.37 18.67
N PRO A 61 -20.59 -13.50 19.37
CA PRO A 61 -21.17 -13.86 20.67
C PRO A 61 -22.07 -15.09 20.57
N GLU A 62 -22.12 -15.92 21.64
CA GLU A 62 -22.76 -17.25 21.64
C GLU A 62 -24.24 -17.29 21.19
N SER A 63 -24.95 -16.17 21.31
CA SER A 63 -26.37 -16.05 20.92
C SER A 63 -26.61 -15.27 19.63
N CYS A 64 -25.54 -14.90 18.92
CA CYS A 64 -25.61 -14.10 17.70
C CYS A 64 -25.42 -14.96 16.46
N GLU A 65 -26.03 -14.55 15.35
CA GLU A 65 -25.81 -15.10 14.02
C GLU A 65 -25.40 -13.94 13.11
N MET A 66 -24.32 -14.10 12.35
CA MET A 66 -23.90 -13.06 11.41
C MET A 66 -24.79 -13.08 10.16
N LYS A 67 -25.50 -11.98 9.91
CA LYS A 67 -26.41 -11.83 8.75
C LYS A 67 -25.76 -11.22 7.53
N GLN A 68 -24.70 -10.42 7.73
CA GLN A 68 -23.99 -9.75 6.65
C GLN A 68 -22.56 -9.41 7.08
N VAL A 69 -21.63 -9.40 6.13
CA VAL A 69 -20.29 -8.84 6.29
C VAL A 69 -20.00 -7.90 5.12
N GLN A 70 -19.37 -6.77 5.44
CA GLN A 70 -18.88 -5.81 4.46
C GLN A 70 -17.39 -5.54 4.74
N MET A 71 -16.57 -5.61 3.71
CA MET A 71 -15.14 -5.34 3.76
C MET A 71 -14.80 -4.27 2.73
N VAL A 72 -14.11 -3.22 3.17
CA VAL A 72 -13.48 -2.23 2.28
C VAL A 72 -11.97 -2.32 2.49
N GLY A 73 -11.28 -2.94 1.53
CA GLY A 73 -9.84 -3.14 1.54
C GLY A 73 -9.10 -2.05 0.76
N ARG A 74 -7.92 -1.66 1.24
CA ARG A 74 -6.98 -0.86 0.43
C ARG A 74 -6.29 -1.78 -0.58
N HIS A 75 -5.79 -1.24 -1.68
CA HIS A 75 -4.76 -1.92 -2.47
C HIS A 75 -3.59 -2.40 -1.58
N GLY A 76 -2.90 -3.46 -1.99
CA GLY A 76 -1.71 -4.00 -1.33
C GLY A 76 -0.48 -3.11 -1.44
N GLU A 77 0.64 -3.60 -0.92
CA GLU A 77 1.94 -2.96 -1.03
C GLU A 77 2.30 -2.70 -2.49
N ARG A 78 2.88 -1.53 -2.76
CA ARG A 78 3.16 -1.07 -4.12
C ARG A 78 4.52 -0.41 -4.22
N TYR A 79 4.97 -0.18 -5.45
CA TYR A 79 6.08 0.72 -5.75
C TYR A 79 5.69 2.19 -5.52
N PRO A 80 6.68 3.12 -5.46
CA PRO A 80 6.40 4.55 -5.28
C PRO A 80 5.56 5.12 -6.43
N THR A 81 4.87 6.23 -6.16
CA THR A 81 4.31 7.07 -7.22
C THR A 81 5.39 7.65 -8.11
N VAL A 82 5.04 8.11 -9.31
CA VAL A 82 6.03 8.74 -10.22
C VAL A 82 6.75 9.92 -9.54
N SER A 83 6.01 10.75 -8.79
CA SER A 83 6.58 11.89 -8.06
C SER A 83 7.52 11.46 -6.94
N LYS A 84 7.15 10.49 -6.11
CA LYS A 84 8.02 9.95 -5.05
C LYS A 84 9.25 9.26 -5.63
N ALA A 85 9.10 8.49 -6.71
CA ALA A 85 10.21 7.84 -7.40
C ALA A 85 11.24 8.85 -7.93
N LYS A 86 10.78 9.98 -8.49
CA LYS A 86 11.67 11.06 -8.96
C LYS A 86 12.53 11.63 -7.82
N SER A 87 11.93 11.86 -6.65
CA SER A 87 12.67 12.32 -5.47
C SER A 87 13.69 11.27 -5.02
N ILE A 88 13.28 10.00 -4.91
CA ILE A 88 14.15 8.88 -4.53
C ILE A 88 15.33 8.76 -5.51
N MET A 89 15.09 8.81 -6.82
CA MET A 89 16.14 8.74 -7.84
C MET A 89 17.09 9.95 -7.79
N THR A 90 16.59 11.14 -7.47
CA THR A 90 17.41 12.34 -7.31
C THR A 90 18.34 12.20 -6.11
N THR A 91 17.85 11.69 -4.98
CA THR A 91 18.69 11.40 -3.81
C THR A 91 19.67 10.27 -4.09
N TRP A 92 19.23 9.21 -4.77
CA TRP A 92 20.11 8.12 -5.22
C TRP A 92 21.25 8.63 -6.10
N TYR A 93 20.98 9.54 -7.05
CA TYR A 93 22.02 10.11 -7.91
C TYR A 93 23.11 10.85 -7.12
N LYS A 94 22.76 11.51 -6.01
CA LYS A 94 23.76 12.13 -5.11
C LYS A 94 24.61 11.08 -4.41
N LEU A 95 23.97 10.01 -3.91
CA LEU A 95 24.67 8.89 -3.27
C LEU A 95 25.58 8.17 -4.28
N SER A 96 25.08 7.81 -5.45
CA SER A 96 25.82 7.05 -6.46
C SER A 96 27.01 7.81 -7.07
N ASN A 97 26.98 9.15 -7.05
CA ASN A 97 28.10 9.98 -7.52
C ASN A 97 29.05 10.40 -6.41
N TYR A 98 28.80 10.01 -5.17
CA TYR A 98 29.74 10.26 -4.09
C TYR A 98 31.01 9.44 -4.30
N THR A 99 32.15 10.11 -4.35
CA THR A 99 33.45 9.48 -4.65
C THR A 99 34.22 9.04 -3.41
N GLY A 100 33.75 9.41 -2.22
CA GLY A 100 34.33 8.98 -0.95
C GLY A 100 33.84 7.59 -0.54
N GLN A 101 34.54 6.98 0.41
CA GLN A 101 34.04 5.80 1.11
C GLN A 101 32.90 6.22 2.06
N PHE A 102 31.78 5.51 2.02
CA PHE A 102 30.70 5.77 2.96
C PHE A 102 31.08 5.33 4.37
N SER A 103 30.64 6.09 5.37
CA SER A 103 30.91 5.85 6.78
C SER A 103 29.62 6.01 7.59
N GLY A 104 29.62 5.44 8.79
CA GLY A 104 28.50 5.54 9.73
C GLY A 104 27.24 4.89 9.17
N ALA A 105 26.11 5.59 9.25
CA ALA A 105 24.81 5.05 8.89
C ALA A 105 24.67 4.67 7.40
N LEU A 106 25.52 5.23 6.52
CA LEU A 106 25.52 4.93 5.09
C LEU A 106 26.57 3.90 4.67
N SER A 107 27.31 3.28 5.60
CA SER A 107 28.41 2.37 5.25
C SER A 107 27.98 1.16 4.41
N PHE A 108 26.72 0.74 4.53
CA PHE A 108 26.14 -0.35 3.73
C PHE A 108 26.16 -0.06 2.22
N LEU A 109 26.26 1.22 1.81
CA LEU A 109 26.38 1.59 0.40
C LEU A 109 27.73 1.18 -0.22
N ASN A 110 28.72 0.85 0.60
CA ASN A 110 29.99 0.30 0.11
C ASN A 110 29.88 -1.20 -0.26
N ASP A 111 28.86 -1.90 0.23
CA ASP A 111 28.74 -3.37 0.16
C ASP A 111 27.85 -3.81 -1.02
N ASP A 112 28.16 -3.32 -2.23
CA ASP A 112 27.42 -3.63 -3.47
C ASP A 112 25.89 -3.42 -3.35
N TYR A 113 25.48 -2.31 -2.73
CA TYR A 113 24.07 -1.95 -2.62
C TYR A 113 23.46 -1.74 -4.01
N GLU A 114 22.41 -2.51 -4.32
CA GLU A 114 21.65 -2.38 -5.55
C GLU A 114 20.43 -1.48 -5.34
N PHE A 115 20.16 -0.56 -6.26
CA PHE A 115 18.96 0.28 -6.19
C PHE A 115 17.68 -0.53 -6.48
N PHE A 116 16.65 -0.36 -5.65
CA PHE A 116 15.44 -1.22 -5.69
C PHE A 116 14.48 -0.94 -6.85
N ILE A 117 14.50 0.27 -7.43
CA ILE A 117 13.69 0.62 -8.61
C ILE A 117 14.45 0.22 -9.87
N ARG A 118 14.25 -1.04 -10.31
CA ARG A 118 14.95 -1.63 -11.47
C ARG A 118 14.24 -1.38 -12.80
N ASP A 119 12.92 -1.21 -12.80
CA ASP A 119 12.10 -0.89 -13.97
C ASP A 119 11.07 0.18 -13.61
N THR A 120 11.05 1.29 -14.35
CA THR A 120 10.10 2.39 -14.15
C THR A 120 8.66 2.01 -14.48
N LYS A 121 8.44 0.92 -15.22
CA LYS A 121 7.09 0.38 -15.48
C LYS A 121 6.41 -0.15 -14.22
N ASN A 122 7.20 -0.46 -13.18
CA ASN A 122 6.65 -0.90 -11.90
C ASN A 122 6.12 0.24 -11.04
N LEU A 123 6.43 1.50 -11.35
CA LEU A 123 5.96 2.65 -10.56
C LEU A 123 4.43 2.65 -10.48
N GLU A 124 3.89 2.98 -9.30
CA GLU A 124 2.45 2.95 -8.96
C GLU A 124 1.79 1.57 -8.95
N MET A 125 2.46 0.54 -9.47
CA MET A 125 1.96 -0.83 -9.52
C MET A 125 2.18 -1.56 -8.20
N GLU A 126 1.29 -2.50 -7.92
CA GLU A 126 1.39 -3.41 -6.78
C GLU A 126 2.67 -4.26 -6.87
N THR A 127 3.27 -4.54 -5.72
CA THR A 127 4.42 -5.45 -5.65
C THR A 127 3.91 -6.90 -5.73
N THR A 128 4.60 -7.69 -6.54
CA THR A 128 4.25 -9.08 -6.86
C THR A 128 5.50 -9.95 -6.74
N LEU A 129 5.34 -11.26 -6.80
CA LEU A 129 6.49 -12.17 -6.90
C LEU A 129 7.31 -11.92 -8.17
N ALA A 130 6.66 -11.48 -9.26
CA ALA A 130 7.29 -11.30 -10.56
C ALA A 130 8.11 -10.00 -10.66
N ASN A 131 7.72 -8.95 -9.95
CA ASN A 131 8.40 -7.65 -10.01
C ASN A 131 9.25 -7.34 -8.77
N SER A 132 9.21 -8.18 -7.72
CA SER A 132 10.02 -8.00 -6.52
C SER A 132 11.52 -8.13 -6.79
N VAL A 133 12.30 -7.38 -6.02
CA VAL A 133 13.78 -7.40 -6.02
C VAL A 133 14.31 -8.74 -5.51
N ASN A 134 13.60 -9.35 -4.56
CA ASN A 134 13.94 -10.62 -3.94
C ASN A 134 12.73 -11.57 -3.97
N VAL A 135 12.95 -12.80 -4.45
CA VAL A 135 11.92 -13.84 -4.51
C VAL A 135 11.37 -14.25 -3.13
N LEU A 136 12.15 -14.02 -2.06
CA LEU A 136 11.76 -14.31 -0.68
C LEU A 136 11.06 -13.13 0.01
N ASN A 137 10.81 -12.01 -0.68
CA ASN A 137 10.15 -10.84 -0.11
C ASN A 137 8.75 -11.23 0.43
N PRO A 138 8.49 -11.19 1.76
CA PRO A 138 7.22 -11.61 2.34
C PRO A 138 6.14 -10.51 2.29
N TYR A 139 6.48 -9.32 1.81
CA TYR A 139 5.66 -8.10 1.92
C TYR A 139 5.15 -7.60 0.57
N THR A 140 4.94 -8.52 -0.38
CA THR A 140 4.33 -8.16 -1.66
C THR A 140 2.83 -7.92 -1.48
N GLY A 141 2.28 -6.93 -2.19
CA GLY A 141 0.84 -6.66 -2.21
C GLY A 141 0.04 -7.89 -2.65
N GLU A 142 0.54 -8.61 -3.66
CA GLU A 142 -0.02 -9.88 -4.11
C GLU A 142 -0.19 -10.90 -2.95
N MET A 143 0.86 -11.12 -2.16
CA MET A 143 0.80 -12.09 -1.06
C MET A 143 -0.04 -11.58 0.10
N ASN A 144 -0.02 -10.27 0.36
CA ASN A 144 -0.89 -9.65 1.35
C ASN A 144 -2.37 -9.87 1.01
N ALA A 145 -2.78 -9.57 -0.22
CA ALA A 145 -4.15 -9.77 -0.70
C ALA A 145 -4.57 -11.25 -0.62
N LYS A 146 -3.70 -12.18 -1.06
CA LYS A 146 -3.96 -13.63 -0.98
C LYS A 146 -4.07 -14.13 0.44
N ARG A 147 -3.19 -13.66 1.35
CA ARG A 147 -3.25 -14.00 2.77
C ARG A 147 -4.53 -13.46 3.41
N HIS A 148 -4.89 -12.22 3.13
CA HIS A 148 -6.12 -11.61 3.64
C HIS A 148 -7.36 -12.41 3.21
N ALA A 149 -7.40 -12.91 1.98
CA ALA A 149 -8.48 -13.78 1.53
C ALA A 149 -8.56 -15.11 2.30
N ARG A 150 -7.41 -15.68 2.68
CA ARG A 150 -7.37 -16.90 3.52
C ARG A 150 -7.83 -16.60 4.95
N ASP A 151 -7.42 -15.48 5.52
CA ASP A 151 -7.87 -15.02 6.83
C ASP A 151 -9.39 -14.74 6.81
N PHE A 152 -9.89 -14.14 5.73
CA PHE A 152 -11.33 -13.92 5.50
C PHE A 152 -12.10 -15.24 5.45
N LEU A 153 -11.62 -16.26 4.73
CA LEU A 153 -12.27 -17.57 4.70
C LEU A 153 -12.24 -18.28 6.06
N ALA A 154 -11.13 -18.15 6.80
CA ALA A 154 -11.04 -18.72 8.14
C ALA A 154 -12.07 -18.09 9.10
N GLN A 155 -12.32 -16.78 8.97
CA GLN A 155 -13.22 -16.05 9.87
C GLN A 155 -14.69 -16.05 9.41
N TYR A 156 -14.95 -15.91 8.11
CA TYR A 156 -16.27 -15.66 7.53
C TYR A 156 -16.67 -16.67 6.44
N GLY A 157 -15.87 -17.71 6.19
CA GLY A 157 -16.12 -18.68 5.12
C GLY A 157 -17.48 -19.36 5.19
N TYR A 158 -18.00 -19.56 6.41
CA TYR A 158 -19.33 -20.13 6.64
C TYR A 158 -20.47 -19.29 6.02
N MET A 159 -20.27 -17.98 5.86
CA MET A 159 -21.27 -17.08 5.26
C MET A 159 -21.44 -17.28 3.76
N VAL A 160 -20.42 -17.85 3.09
CA VAL A 160 -20.42 -18.11 1.64
C VAL A 160 -20.50 -19.59 1.31
N GLU A 161 -20.72 -20.47 2.29
CA GLU A 161 -20.79 -21.92 2.06
C GLU A 161 -21.90 -22.33 1.08
N ASN A 162 -23.06 -21.67 1.20
CA ASN A 162 -24.23 -21.92 0.35
C ASN A 162 -24.38 -20.91 -0.80
N GLN A 163 -23.46 -19.95 -0.92
CA GLN A 163 -23.44 -18.94 -1.98
C GLN A 163 -22.20 -19.14 -2.85
N THR A 164 -22.35 -19.86 -3.96
CA THR A 164 -21.24 -20.14 -4.87
C THR A 164 -20.94 -18.98 -5.83
N SER A 165 -21.80 -17.96 -5.91
CA SER A 165 -21.63 -16.81 -6.80
C SER A 165 -21.91 -15.50 -6.07
N PHE A 166 -20.98 -14.55 -6.14
CA PHE A 166 -21.14 -13.19 -5.60
C PHE A 166 -20.24 -12.19 -6.32
N ALA A 167 -20.56 -10.91 -6.18
CA ALA A 167 -19.78 -9.83 -6.75
C ALA A 167 -18.70 -9.33 -5.79
N VAL A 168 -17.52 -9.04 -6.34
CA VAL A 168 -16.45 -8.26 -5.70
C VAL A 168 -16.33 -6.94 -6.44
N PHE A 169 -16.12 -5.85 -5.73
CA PHE A 169 -16.07 -4.50 -6.30
C PHE A 169 -14.68 -3.93 -6.17
N THR A 170 -14.21 -3.21 -7.19
CA THR A 170 -12.92 -2.51 -7.14
C THR A 170 -13.03 -1.17 -7.83
N SER A 171 -12.28 -0.19 -7.36
CA SER A 171 -12.01 1.01 -8.13
C SER A 171 -11.19 0.66 -9.38
N ASN A 172 -11.19 1.51 -10.40
CA ASN A 172 -10.53 1.23 -11.69
C ASN A 172 -9.03 1.58 -11.73
N SER A 173 -8.43 1.97 -10.59
CA SER A 173 -6.97 2.01 -10.48
C SER A 173 -6.37 0.61 -10.61
N ASN A 174 -5.31 0.47 -11.42
CA ASN A 174 -4.66 -0.82 -11.68
C ASN A 174 -4.30 -1.57 -10.38
N ARG A 175 -3.72 -0.88 -9.39
CA ARG A 175 -3.34 -1.48 -8.11
C ARG A 175 -4.54 -1.96 -7.29
N CYS A 176 -5.66 -1.24 -7.28
CA CYS A 176 -6.86 -1.68 -6.57
C CYS A 176 -7.47 -2.90 -7.25
N HIS A 177 -7.51 -2.87 -8.59
CA HIS A 177 -8.00 -3.97 -9.41
C HIS A 177 -7.14 -5.23 -9.24
N ASP A 178 -5.82 -5.10 -9.29
CA ASP A 178 -4.88 -6.22 -9.10
C ASP A 178 -5.02 -6.80 -7.69
N THR A 179 -5.11 -5.96 -6.65
CA THR A 179 -5.37 -6.42 -5.27
C THR A 179 -6.67 -7.20 -5.18
N ALA A 180 -7.75 -6.70 -5.77
CA ALA A 180 -9.04 -7.40 -5.79
C ALA A 180 -8.93 -8.75 -6.50
N GLN A 181 -8.21 -8.81 -7.62
CA GLN A 181 -7.96 -10.06 -8.33
C GLN A 181 -7.12 -11.04 -7.50
N TYR A 182 -6.05 -10.59 -6.86
CA TYR A 182 -5.23 -11.44 -5.98
C TYR A 182 -6.00 -11.92 -4.76
N PHE A 183 -6.89 -11.10 -4.20
CA PHE A 183 -7.81 -11.54 -3.15
C PHE A 183 -8.75 -12.63 -3.67
N ILE A 184 -9.32 -12.47 -4.87
CA ILE A 184 -10.19 -13.48 -5.52
C ILE A 184 -9.44 -14.80 -5.75
N ASP A 185 -8.22 -14.74 -6.30
CA ASP A 185 -7.35 -15.91 -6.45
C ASP A 185 -7.08 -16.55 -5.08
N GLY A 186 -6.89 -15.69 -4.07
CA GLY A 186 -6.76 -16.02 -2.67
C GLY A 186 -8.03 -16.55 -2.01
N LEU A 187 -9.20 -16.56 -2.66
CA LEU A 187 -10.39 -17.31 -2.22
C LEU A 187 -10.42 -18.73 -2.83
N GLY A 188 -9.85 -18.87 -4.02
CA GLY A 188 -9.71 -20.12 -4.77
C GLY A 188 -10.94 -20.47 -5.61
N ASP A 189 -10.85 -21.55 -6.36
CA ASP A 189 -11.76 -21.85 -7.49
C ASP A 189 -13.16 -22.33 -7.10
N LYS A 190 -13.50 -22.34 -5.80
CA LYS A 190 -14.82 -22.77 -5.31
C LYS A 190 -15.93 -21.77 -5.69
N PHE A 191 -15.58 -20.49 -5.86
CA PHE A 191 -16.54 -19.41 -6.05
C PHE A 191 -16.51 -18.90 -7.49
N ASN A 192 -17.69 -18.71 -8.08
CA ASN A 192 -17.89 -18.01 -9.33
C ASN A 192 -18.03 -16.51 -9.05
N ILE A 193 -16.90 -15.82 -8.96
CA ILE A 193 -16.85 -14.40 -8.59
C ILE A 193 -16.91 -13.52 -9.83
N SER A 194 -17.77 -12.52 -9.79
CA SER A 194 -17.79 -11.45 -10.78
C SER A 194 -17.09 -10.21 -10.22
N LEU A 195 -15.95 -9.84 -10.81
CA LEU A 195 -15.24 -8.60 -10.46
C LEU A 195 -15.88 -7.41 -11.17
N GLN A 196 -16.41 -6.47 -10.39
CA GLN A 196 -17.08 -5.26 -10.83
C GLN A 196 -16.14 -4.06 -10.68
N THR A 197 -15.62 -3.57 -11.80
CA THR A 197 -14.71 -2.43 -11.83
C THR A 197 -15.48 -1.12 -11.95
N ILE A 198 -15.34 -0.26 -10.95
CA ILE A 198 -16.07 1.01 -10.79
C ILE A 198 -15.14 2.18 -11.09
N SER A 199 -15.61 3.14 -11.88
CA SER A 199 -14.81 4.29 -12.33
C SER A 199 -14.48 5.26 -11.19
N GLU A 200 -13.22 5.72 -11.15
CA GLU A 200 -12.74 6.84 -10.31
C GLU A 200 -12.90 8.20 -11.00
N ALA A 201 -13.32 8.24 -12.27
CA ALA A 201 -13.46 9.50 -12.99
C ALA A 201 -14.53 10.40 -12.36
N GLU A 202 -14.30 11.72 -12.37
CA GLU A 202 -15.21 12.74 -11.83
C GLU A 202 -16.67 12.54 -12.30
N SER A 203 -16.86 12.12 -13.57
CA SER A 203 -18.16 11.86 -14.19
C SER A 203 -18.96 10.70 -13.57
N ALA A 204 -18.35 9.86 -12.73
CA ALA A 204 -19.03 8.81 -11.99
C ALA A 204 -19.96 9.37 -10.89
N GLY A 205 -19.72 10.62 -10.46
CA GLY A 205 -20.47 11.24 -9.38
C GLY A 205 -20.38 10.41 -8.09
N ALA A 206 -21.52 10.15 -7.45
CA ALA A 206 -21.57 9.30 -6.26
C ALA A 206 -21.52 7.79 -6.58
N ASN A 207 -21.64 7.36 -7.84
CA ASN A 207 -21.56 5.93 -8.19
C ASN A 207 -20.09 5.47 -8.35
N THR A 208 -19.32 5.61 -7.27
CA THR A 208 -17.88 5.32 -7.23
C THR A 208 -17.47 4.81 -5.85
N LEU A 209 -16.31 4.15 -5.78
CA LEU A 209 -15.63 3.83 -4.51
C LEU A 209 -14.67 4.95 -4.08
N SER A 210 -14.44 5.95 -4.93
CA SER A 210 -13.50 7.06 -4.70
C SER A 210 -14.14 8.42 -4.88
N ALA A 211 -15.09 8.73 -3.99
CA ALA A 211 -15.99 9.89 -4.13
C ALA A 211 -15.28 11.24 -4.08
N HIS A 212 -14.06 11.31 -3.53
CA HIS A 212 -13.30 12.54 -3.44
C HIS A 212 -12.99 13.11 -4.84
N HIS A 213 -12.74 12.26 -5.84
CA HIS A 213 -12.52 12.68 -7.24
C HIS A 213 -13.71 13.39 -7.88
N SER A 214 -14.92 13.11 -7.40
CA SER A 214 -16.18 13.69 -7.93
C SER A 214 -16.70 14.84 -7.07
N CYS A 215 -16.02 15.22 -5.99
CA CYS A 215 -16.47 16.24 -5.06
C CYS A 215 -15.96 17.63 -5.48
N PRO A 216 -16.82 18.56 -5.94
CA PRO A 216 -16.36 19.87 -6.41
C PRO A 216 -15.77 20.76 -5.32
N ALA A 217 -16.04 20.44 -4.05
CA ALA A 217 -15.52 21.16 -2.89
C ALA A 217 -14.21 20.55 -2.37
N TRP A 218 -13.72 19.46 -2.96
CA TRP A 218 -12.45 18.84 -2.60
C TRP A 218 -11.29 19.75 -3.03
N ASP A 219 -10.35 19.94 -2.11
CA ASP A 219 -9.16 20.77 -2.26
C ASP A 219 -7.97 19.99 -1.69
N ASP A 220 -7.08 19.56 -2.59
CA ASP A 220 -5.89 18.77 -2.24
C ASP A 220 -4.89 19.57 -1.39
N ASP A 221 -4.95 20.91 -1.42
CA ASP A 221 -4.05 21.81 -0.70
C ASP A 221 -4.72 22.40 0.56
N VAL A 222 -5.84 21.84 1.02
CA VAL A 222 -6.55 22.35 2.20
C VAL A 222 -5.67 22.29 3.46
N ASN A 223 -5.81 23.27 4.35
CA ASN A 223 -5.12 23.35 5.65
C ASN A 223 -3.57 23.35 5.58
N ASP A 224 -3.00 23.64 4.41
CA ASP A 224 -1.55 23.72 4.19
C ASP A 224 -0.83 24.70 5.13
N ASP A 225 -1.50 25.79 5.52
CA ASP A 225 -1.00 26.79 6.47
C ASP A 225 -0.87 26.23 7.89
N ILE A 226 -1.69 25.25 8.27
CA ILE A 226 -1.61 24.52 9.53
C ILE A 226 -0.42 23.55 9.47
N LEU A 227 -0.32 22.76 8.40
CA LEU A 227 0.74 21.77 8.22
C LEU A 227 2.14 22.41 8.20
N LYS A 228 2.28 23.59 7.58
CA LYS A 228 3.55 24.36 7.55
C LYS A 228 4.06 24.78 8.93
N LYS A 229 3.24 24.73 9.99
CA LYS A 229 3.65 25.04 11.37
C LYS A 229 4.36 23.88 12.06
N TYR A 230 4.26 22.66 11.54
CA TYR A 230 4.88 21.49 12.14
C TYR A 230 6.42 21.58 12.07
N ASP A 231 7.10 21.26 13.18
CA ASP A 231 8.56 21.41 13.28
C ASP A 231 9.29 20.30 12.52
N THR A 232 9.86 20.66 11.37
CA THR A 232 10.63 19.78 10.49
C THR A 232 12.14 19.85 10.70
N LYS A 233 12.63 20.52 11.77
CA LYS A 233 14.08 20.66 12.06
C LYS A 233 14.80 19.32 12.16
N TYR A 234 14.12 18.24 12.57
CA TYR A 234 14.70 16.90 12.64
C TYR A 234 15.25 16.42 11.29
N LEU A 235 14.62 16.79 10.17
CA LEU A 235 15.11 16.48 8.82
C LEU A 235 16.48 17.11 8.55
N SER A 236 16.67 18.36 8.98
CA SER A 236 17.97 19.03 8.89
C SER A 236 19.01 18.37 9.80
N GLY A 237 18.57 17.81 10.93
CA GLY A 237 19.39 17.02 11.85
C GLY A 237 19.92 15.74 11.21
N ILE A 238 19.04 14.97 10.56
CA ILE A 238 19.38 13.77 9.79
C ILE A 238 20.42 14.13 8.71
N ALA A 239 20.12 15.12 7.85
CA ALA A 239 21.02 15.53 6.78
C ALA A 239 22.41 15.95 7.31
N LYS A 240 22.45 16.74 8.40
CA LYS A 240 23.71 17.15 9.04
C LYS A 240 24.49 15.96 9.59
N ARG A 241 23.82 14.99 10.23
CA ARG A 241 24.46 13.77 10.74
C ARG A 241 25.12 12.98 9.60
N LEU A 242 24.36 12.69 8.55
CA LEU A 242 24.84 11.90 7.41
C LEU A 242 25.98 12.61 6.65
N ASN A 243 25.89 13.93 6.44
CA ASN A 243 26.98 14.73 5.85
C ASN A 243 28.21 14.85 6.74
N LYS A 244 28.05 14.81 8.07
CA LYS A 244 29.19 14.84 9.00
C LYS A 244 29.98 13.55 8.89
N GLU A 245 29.29 12.42 8.79
CA GLU A 245 29.86 11.08 8.58
C GLU A 245 30.47 10.94 7.16
N ASN A 246 29.88 11.61 6.16
CA ASN A 246 30.25 11.46 4.74
C ASN A 246 30.60 12.83 4.13
N LYS A 247 31.87 13.23 4.28
CA LYS A 247 32.34 14.58 3.89
C LYS A 247 32.20 14.82 2.39
N GLY A 248 31.43 15.83 2.01
CA GLY A 248 31.22 16.24 0.61
C GLY A 248 29.92 15.72 0.00
N LEU A 249 29.15 14.87 0.70
CA LEU A 249 27.90 14.29 0.18
C LEU A 249 26.76 15.32 -0.05
N ASN A 250 26.75 16.40 0.73
CA ASN A 250 25.85 17.55 0.60
C ASN A 250 24.34 17.21 0.54
N LEU A 251 23.88 16.30 1.41
CA LEU A 251 22.47 16.01 1.62
C LEU A 251 21.71 17.20 2.23
N THR A 252 20.46 17.37 1.82
CA THR A 252 19.54 18.42 2.27
C THR A 252 18.42 17.84 3.15
N SER A 253 17.62 18.69 3.78
CA SER A 253 16.40 18.25 4.50
C SER A 253 15.42 17.51 3.58
N SER A 254 15.35 17.86 2.30
CA SER A 254 14.49 17.18 1.32
C SER A 254 15.01 15.77 0.98
N ASP A 255 16.33 15.58 0.93
CA ASP A 255 16.92 14.25 0.79
C ASP A 255 16.64 13.41 2.04
N ALA A 256 16.79 14.01 3.23
CA ALA A 256 16.46 13.35 4.50
C ALA A 256 14.98 12.91 4.57
N HIS A 257 14.06 13.75 4.11
CA HIS A 257 12.64 13.40 4.02
C HIS A 257 12.41 12.25 3.03
N THR A 258 13.10 12.28 1.89
CA THR A 258 12.98 11.26 0.84
C THR A 258 13.38 9.87 1.32
N PHE A 259 14.33 9.77 2.26
CA PHE A 259 14.73 8.47 2.79
C PHE A 259 13.62 7.71 3.52
N PHE A 260 12.61 8.38 4.10
CA PHE A 260 11.49 7.68 4.73
C PHE A 260 10.66 6.93 3.68
N ALA A 261 10.35 7.61 2.57
CA ALA A 261 9.68 6.98 1.44
C ALA A 261 10.55 5.87 0.83
N TRP A 262 11.85 6.10 0.68
CA TRP A 262 12.78 5.07 0.20
C TRP A 262 12.72 3.83 1.09
N CYS A 263 12.91 3.97 2.40
CA CYS A 263 12.83 2.88 3.38
C CYS A 263 11.54 2.08 3.19
N ALA A 264 10.38 2.75 3.17
CA ALA A 264 9.09 2.09 3.04
C ALA A 264 8.93 1.32 1.72
N TYR A 265 9.19 1.97 0.59
CA TYR A 265 9.00 1.35 -0.73
C TYR A 265 10.04 0.29 -1.05
N GLU A 266 11.25 0.40 -0.50
CA GLU A 266 12.25 -0.64 -0.63
C GLU A 266 11.87 -1.89 0.17
N ILE A 267 11.29 -1.77 1.37
CA ILE A 267 10.73 -2.92 2.08
C ILE A 267 9.64 -3.59 1.23
N ASN A 268 8.70 -2.82 0.67
CA ASN A 268 7.62 -3.38 -0.18
C ASN A 268 8.17 -4.17 -1.38
N ALA A 269 9.27 -3.71 -1.99
CA ALA A 269 9.85 -4.31 -3.19
C ALA A 269 10.90 -5.40 -2.91
N ARG A 270 11.57 -5.37 -1.76
CA ARG A 270 12.72 -6.24 -1.43
C ARG A 270 12.49 -7.15 -0.23
N GLY A 271 11.63 -6.77 0.70
CA GLY A 271 11.41 -7.47 1.97
C GLY A 271 12.25 -6.96 3.15
N TYR A 272 13.16 -6.02 2.89
CA TYR A 272 13.96 -5.29 3.88
C TYR A 272 14.53 -4.01 3.23
N SER A 273 15.01 -3.06 4.02
CA SER A 273 15.73 -1.89 3.53
C SER A 273 16.81 -1.44 4.53
N ASP A 274 18.06 -1.37 4.06
CA ASP A 274 19.16 -0.84 4.87
C ASP A 274 19.01 0.68 5.13
N ILE A 275 18.31 1.40 4.25
CA ILE A 275 18.00 2.82 4.43
C ILE A 275 17.16 3.05 5.69
N CYS A 276 16.33 2.11 6.11
CA CYS A 276 15.58 2.23 7.36
C CYS A 276 16.48 2.37 8.60
N ASN A 277 17.69 1.82 8.56
CA ASN A 277 18.63 1.81 9.68
C ASN A 277 19.33 3.17 9.89
N ILE A 278 19.13 4.15 9.01
CA ILE A 278 19.75 5.48 9.16
C ILE A 278 19.03 6.35 10.19
N PHE A 279 17.80 5.98 10.54
CA PHE A 279 16.91 6.77 11.40
C PHE A 279 17.04 6.38 12.86
N THR A 280 16.91 7.37 13.73
CA THR A 280 16.66 7.15 15.16
C THR A 280 15.16 6.97 15.41
N LYS A 281 14.79 6.39 16.56
CA LYS A 281 13.38 6.23 16.94
C LYS A 281 12.62 7.56 17.04
N ASP A 282 13.24 8.62 17.56
CA ASP A 282 12.62 9.95 17.66
C ASP A 282 12.33 10.53 16.27
N GLU A 283 13.24 10.34 15.31
CA GLU A 283 13.04 10.80 13.93
C GLU A 283 11.91 10.05 13.22
N LEU A 284 11.78 8.74 13.46
CA LEU A 284 10.67 7.93 12.97
C LEU A 284 9.33 8.39 13.55
N VAL A 285 9.26 8.63 14.87
CA VAL A 285 8.06 9.15 15.53
C VAL A 285 7.67 10.52 14.96
N ARG A 286 8.63 11.42 14.77
CA ARG A 286 8.37 12.75 14.20
C ARG A 286 7.91 12.70 12.75
N PHE A 287 8.47 11.80 11.96
CA PHE A 287 8.00 11.59 10.59
C PHE A 287 6.57 11.04 10.58
N SER A 288 6.32 9.98 11.35
CA SER A 288 4.99 9.37 11.48
C SER A 288 3.94 10.40 11.87
N TYR A 289 4.19 11.17 12.94
CA TYR A 289 3.24 12.18 13.41
C TYR A 289 3.04 13.30 12.38
N GLY A 290 4.07 13.66 11.61
CA GLY A 290 3.93 14.60 10.50
C GLY A 290 3.01 14.07 9.39
N GLN A 291 3.09 12.77 9.08
CA GLN A 291 2.18 12.12 8.13
C GLN A 291 0.76 11.97 8.69
N ASP A 292 0.61 11.72 10.00
CA ASP A 292 -0.69 11.69 10.66
C ASP A 292 -1.36 13.07 10.60
N LEU A 293 -0.61 14.15 10.80
CA LEU A 293 -1.12 15.52 10.66
C LEU A 293 -1.58 15.82 9.23
N GLU A 294 -0.75 15.50 8.23
CA GLU A 294 -1.08 15.65 6.80
C GLU A 294 -2.40 14.93 6.48
N THR A 295 -2.46 13.65 6.83
CA THR A 295 -3.63 12.79 6.64
C THR A 295 -4.86 13.33 7.37
N TYR A 296 -4.73 13.73 8.64
CA TYR A 296 -5.82 14.26 9.45
C TYR A 296 -6.43 15.54 8.85
N TYR A 297 -5.59 16.48 8.43
CA TYR A 297 -6.03 17.79 7.98
C TYR A 297 -6.38 17.87 6.49
N GLN A 298 -5.90 16.95 5.65
CA GLN A 298 -6.17 16.95 4.20
C GLN A 298 -7.17 15.88 3.76
N THR A 299 -7.24 14.74 4.43
CA THR A 299 -8.11 13.62 4.02
C THR A 299 -8.90 13.00 5.17
N GLY A 300 -8.75 13.54 6.38
CA GLY A 300 -9.32 12.99 7.59
C GLY A 300 -10.28 13.93 8.33
N PRO A 301 -10.49 13.71 9.63
CA PRO A 301 -11.48 14.45 10.43
C PRO A 301 -11.25 15.96 10.53
N GLY A 302 -10.04 16.46 10.24
CA GLY A 302 -9.70 17.88 10.23
C GLY A 302 -10.16 18.64 8.98
N TYR A 303 -10.66 17.93 7.96
CA TYR A 303 -11.18 18.54 6.74
C TYR A 303 -12.71 18.43 6.66
N ASP A 304 -13.39 19.58 6.68
CA ASP A 304 -14.85 19.68 6.80
C ASP A 304 -15.64 18.93 5.70
N VAL A 305 -15.07 18.78 4.50
CA VAL A 305 -15.71 18.08 3.36
C VAL A 305 -15.71 16.57 3.53
N VAL A 306 -14.79 16.00 4.30
CA VAL A 306 -14.56 14.55 4.39
C VAL A 306 -15.81 13.79 4.80
N ARG A 307 -16.60 14.32 5.74
CA ARG A 307 -17.85 13.66 6.17
C ARG A 307 -18.87 13.54 5.03
N SER A 308 -18.95 14.56 4.17
CA SER A 308 -19.83 14.56 3.00
C SER A 308 -19.35 13.59 1.92
N VAL A 309 -18.05 13.50 1.70
CA VAL A 309 -17.44 12.56 0.75
C VAL A 309 -17.60 11.11 1.22
N GLY A 310 -17.24 10.83 2.47
CA GLY A 310 -17.40 9.51 3.08
C GLY A 310 -18.85 9.07 3.25
N ALA A 311 -19.82 10.00 3.22
CA ALA A 311 -21.25 9.69 3.21
C ALA A 311 -21.66 8.85 1.99
N ASN A 312 -20.88 8.87 0.91
CA ASN A 312 -21.12 8.00 -0.25
C ASN A 312 -21.09 6.51 0.13
N LEU A 313 -19.93 6.03 0.61
CA LEU A 313 -19.76 4.64 1.05
C LEU A 313 -20.60 4.33 2.29
N PHE A 314 -20.72 5.29 3.23
CA PHE A 314 -21.53 5.10 4.43
C PHE A 314 -23.01 4.89 4.13
N ASN A 315 -23.64 5.71 3.28
CA ASN A 315 -25.04 5.55 2.95
C ASN A 315 -25.30 4.26 2.15
N ALA A 316 -24.37 3.87 1.26
CA ALA A 316 -24.44 2.60 0.55
C ALA A 316 -24.35 1.40 1.53
N SER A 317 -23.40 1.43 2.45
CA SER A 317 -23.23 0.42 3.51
C SER A 317 -24.50 0.29 4.37
N VAL A 318 -25.04 1.40 4.86
CA VAL A 318 -26.26 1.43 5.68
C VAL A 318 -27.46 0.88 4.92
N LYS A 319 -27.57 1.20 3.62
CA LYS A 319 -28.62 0.64 2.77
C LYS A 319 -28.50 -0.88 2.68
N LEU A 320 -27.32 -1.40 2.40
CA LEU A 320 -27.06 -2.85 2.35
C LEU A 320 -27.37 -3.54 3.69
N LEU A 321 -27.02 -2.92 4.82
CA LEU A 321 -27.36 -3.45 6.15
C LEU A 321 -28.88 -3.51 6.38
N LYS A 322 -29.63 -2.47 5.98
CA LYS A 322 -31.10 -2.44 6.07
C LYS A 322 -31.76 -3.47 5.17
N GLU A 323 -31.12 -3.82 4.07
CA GLU A 323 -31.60 -4.82 3.11
C GLU A 323 -31.02 -6.23 3.36
N SER A 324 -30.33 -6.42 4.48
CA SER A 324 -29.61 -7.66 4.81
C SER A 324 -30.49 -8.91 4.80
N GLU A 325 -31.77 -8.81 5.13
CA GLU A 325 -32.70 -9.95 5.13
C GLU A 325 -33.24 -10.30 3.73
N VAL A 326 -33.26 -9.33 2.80
CA VAL A 326 -33.88 -9.50 1.47
C VAL A 326 -32.89 -9.68 0.34
N GLN A 327 -31.63 -9.23 0.51
CA GLN A 327 -30.58 -9.41 -0.49
C GLN A 327 -30.04 -10.84 -0.45
N ASP A 328 -29.88 -11.47 -1.61
CA ASP A 328 -29.28 -12.81 -1.70
C ASP A 328 -27.79 -12.75 -1.29
N GLN A 329 -27.08 -11.70 -1.69
CA GLN A 329 -25.66 -11.51 -1.36
C GLN A 329 -25.49 -10.99 0.08
N LYS A 330 -24.83 -11.80 0.92
CA LYS A 330 -24.54 -11.47 2.33
C LYS A 330 -23.11 -10.97 2.57
N VAL A 331 -22.24 -11.12 1.58
CA VAL A 331 -20.82 -10.74 1.65
C VAL A 331 -20.54 -9.66 0.62
N TRP A 332 -20.06 -8.50 1.07
CA TRP A 332 -19.73 -7.37 0.20
C TRP A 332 -18.24 -7.05 0.34
N LEU A 333 -17.47 -7.27 -0.73
CA LEU A 333 -16.03 -7.05 -0.74
C LEU A 333 -15.72 -5.93 -1.71
N SER A 334 -15.08 -4.86 -1.25
CA SER A 334 -14.76 -3.69 -2.05
C SER A 334 -13.29 -3.31 -1.88
N PHE A 335 -12.62 -2.91 -2.96
CA PHE A 335 -11.22 -2.52 -2.95
C PHE A 335 -11.05 -1.09 -3.50
N THR A 336 -10.34 -0.25 -2.75
CA THR A 336 -10.15 1.18 -3.08
C THR A 336 -8.86 1.74 -2.46
N HIS A 337 -8.70 3.07 -2.38
CA HIS A 337 -7.52 3.71 -1.80
C HIS A 337 -7.64 3.94 -0.29
N ASP A 338 -6.51 4.25 0.34
CA ASP A 338 -6.41 4.71 1.73
C ASP A 338 -7.31 5.91 2.03
N THR A 339 -7.26 6.94 1.17
CA THR A 339 -8.06 8.17 1.30
C THR A 339 -9.55 7.87 1.44
N ASP A 340 -10.07 6.96 0.60
CA ASP A 340 -11.49 6.64 0.56
C ASP A 340 -11.94 5.87 1.80
N ILE A 341 -11.08 4.98 2.31
CA ILE A 341 -11.31 4.27 3.57
C ILE A 341 -11.29 5.26 4.73
N LEU A 342 -10.30 6.16 4.81
CA LEU A 342 -10.26 7.15 5.88
C LEU A 342 -11.48 8.07 5.86
N ASN A 343 -11.91 8.51 4.69
CA ASN A 343 -13.13 9.30 4.55
C ASN A 343 -14.34 8.52 5.09
N TYR A 344 -14.49 7.26 4.71
CA TYR A 344 -15.54 6.38 5.19
C TYR A 344 -15.51 6.21 6.73
N LEU A 345 -14.35 5.86 7.31
CA LEU A 345 -14.21 5.66 8.76
C LEU A 345 -14.45 6.96 9.56
N THR A 346 -14.03 8.10 9.01
CA THR A 346 -14.32 9.44 9.57
C THR A 346 -15.83 9.71 9.60
N THR A 347 -16.55 9.36 8.53
CA THR A 347 -18.02 9.51 8.47
C THR A 347 -18.74 8.57 9.43
N ILE A 348 -18.27 7.32 9.59
CA ILE A 348 -18.81 6.38 10.59
C ILE A 348 -18.68 6.96 12.00
N GLY A 349 -17.61 7.73 12.27
CA GLY A 349 -17.37 8.34 13.58
C GLY A 349 -16.61 7.43 14.56
N ILE A 350 -15.86 6.45 14.06
CA ILE A 350 -14.97 5.61 14.88
C ILE A 350 -13.53 6.13 14.94
N ILE A 351 -13.19 7.02 14.02
CA ILE A 351 -11.95 7.81 14.04
C ILE A 351 -12.39 9.27 14.13
N ASP A 352 -12.64 9.73 15.36
CA ASP A 352 -12.87 11.15 15.64
C ASP A 352 -12.00 11.63 16.80
N ASP A 353 -11.37 12.79 16.62
CA ASP A 353 -10.60 13.46 17.68
C ASP A 353 -11.47 14.47 18.43
N LYS A 354 -12.77 14.53 18.12
CA LYS A 354 -13.73 15.27 18.93
C LYS A 354 -14.06 14.39 20.13
N ILE A 355 -13.28 14.54 21.20
CA ILE A 355 -13.78 14.25 22.56
C ILE A 355 -15.05 15.10 22.70
N THR A 356 -16.21 14.47 22.52
CA THR A 356 -17.53 15.10 22.69
C THR A 356 -17.91 15.16 24.16
#